data_AF-A0A7L2AY87-F1
#
_entry.id   AF-A0A7L2AY87-F1
#
_cell.length_a   1.000
_cell.length_b   1.000
_cell.length_c   1.000
_cell.angle_alpha   90.00
_cell.angle_beta   90.00
_cell.angle_gamma   90.00
#
_symmetry.space_group_name_H-M   'P 1'
#
loop_
_entity.id
_entity.type
_entity.pdbx_description
1 polymer ?
#
loop_
_entity_poly.entity_id
_entity_poly.type
_entity_poly.pdbx_seq_one_letter_code
_entity_poly.pdbx_strand_id
1 'polypeptide(L)' 'VPKGRPCLSAGKYVMVMGVVRSCSPEPVLQAVKMTDLSENPVHKSMWSLEVEDLHRVIP' A
#
# COMPACT_ATOMS: atom_id res chain seq x y z
N VAL A 1 17.66 -12.49 0.53
CA VAL A 1 16.41 -12.44 -0.27
C VAL A 1 15.25 -12.21 0.69
N PRO A 2 14.34 -11.24 0.47
CA PRO A 2 13.23 -11.00 1.39
C PRO A 2 12.36 -12.26 1.45
N LYS A 3 12.19 -12.85 2.63
CA LYS A 3 11.46 -14.12 2.85
C LYS A 3 9.93 -13.94 2.96
N GLY A 4 9.38 -12.88 2.36
CA GLY A 4 7.94 -12.64 2.35
C GLY A 4 7.22 -13.53 1.34
N ARG A 5 5.89 -13.67 1.46
CA ARG A 5 5.09 -14.32 0.41
C ARG A 5 5.26 -13.55 -0.91
N PRO A 6 5.44 -14.23 -2.06
CA PRO A 6 5.51 -13.56 -3.35
C PRO A 6 4.22 -12.78 -3.62
N CYS A 7 4.31 -11.47 -3.75
CA CYS A 7 3.17 -10.57 -3.96
C CYS A 7 3.28 -9.75 -5.26
N LEU A 8 4.35 -9.96 -6.03
CA LEU A 8 4.63 -9.25 -7.29
C LEU A 8 4.03 -10.02 -8.48
N SER A 9 2.69 -10.03 -8.56
CA SER A 9 1.97 -10.57 -9.71
C SER A 9 0.77 -9.69 -10.05
N ALA A 10 0.43 -9.59 -11.33
CA ALA A 10 -0.72 -8.82 -11.78
C ALA A 10 -2.02 -9.30 -11.08
N GLY A 11 -2.89 -8.36 -10.71
CA GLY A 11 -4.16 -8.63 -10.02
C GLY A 11 -4.08 -8.73 -8.49
N LYS A 12 -2.88 -8.69 -7.90
CA LYS A 12 -2.72 -8.66 -6.44
C LYS A 12 -3.05 -7.28 -5.86
N TYR A 13 -3.64 -7.29 -4.67
CA TYR A 13 -3.87 -6.10 -3.86
C TYR A 13 -2.84 -6.09 -2.74
N VAL A 14 -1.97 -5.08 -2.73
CA VAL A 14 -0.80 -5.04 -1.85
C VAL A 14 -0.72 -3.72 -1.11
N MET A 15 -0.19 -3.76 0.11
CA MET A 15 0.26 -2.58 0.84
C MET A 15 1.75 -2.37 0.60
N VAL A 16 2.15 -1.10 0.43
CA VAL A 16 3.55 -0.70 0.29
C VAL A 16 3.89 0.33 1.35
N MET A 17 4.88 0.01 2.19
CA MET A 17 5.59 1.02 2.98
C MET A 17 6.84 1.43 2.21
N GLY A 18 7.04 2.72 2.00
CA GLY A 18 8.16 3.23 1.22
C GLY A 18 8.46 4.70 1.47
N VAL A 19 9.55 5.17 0.88
CA VAL A 19 9.95 6.58 0.90
C VAL A 19 9.51 7.24 -0.41
N VAL A 20 8.84 8.38 -0.32
CA VAL A 20 8.41 9.16 -1.48
C VAL A 20 9.63 9.71 -2.23
N ARG A 21 9.69 9.46 -3.54
CA ARG A 21 10.74 9.97 -4.44
C ARG A 21 10.25 11.10 -5.33
N SER A 22 9.01 11.02 -5.81
CA SER A 22 8.34 12.07 -6.59
C SER A 22 6.83 11.98 -6.39
N CYS A 23 6.11 13.07 -6.71
CA CYS A 23 4.64 13.13 -6.63
C CYS A 23 3.97 13.50 -7.96
N SER A 24 4.66 14.19 -8.87
CA SER A 24 4.10 14.68 -10.14
C SER A 24 5.12 14.47 -11.28
N PRO A 25 4.69 14.03 -12.48
CA PRO A 25 3.30 13.75 -12.89
C PRO A 25 2.71 12.48 -12.26
N GLU A 26 3.56 11.55 -11.82
CA GLU A 26 3.15 10.33 -11.14
C GLU A 26 3.90 10.17 -9.81
N PRO A 27 3.24 9.63 -8.78
CA PRO A 27 3.88 9.33 -7.51
C PRO A 27 4.81 8.12 -7.63
N VAL A 28 6.07 8.27 -7.20
CA VAL A 28 7.06 7.19 -7.17
C VAL A 28 7.51 6.95 -5.73
N LEU A 29 7.48 5.69 -5.31
CA LEU A 29 7.95 5.25 -4.00
C LEU A 29 9.17 4.34 -4.14
N GLN A 30 10.17 4.53 -3.29
CA GLN A 30 11.16 3.49 -3.04
C GLN A 30 10.62 2.55 -1.95
N ALA A 31 10.31 1.32 -2.33
CA ALA A 31 9.72 0.34 -1.42
C ALA A 31 10.71 -0.10 -0.33
N VAL A 32 10.23 -0.08 0.92
CA VAL A 32 10.92 -0.67 2.10
C VAL A 32 10.28 -2.01 2.45
N LYS A 33 8.94 -2.08 2.42
CA LYS A 33 8.18 -3.30 2.69
C LYS A 33 6.96 -3.37 1.77
N MET A 34 6.70 -4.57 1.24
CA MET A 34 5.46 -4.88 0.52
C MET A 34 4.79 -6.10 1.17
N THR A 35 3.46 -6.08 1.25
CA THR A 35 2.66 -7.15 1.87
C THR A 35 1.45 -7.46 0.99
N ASP A 36 1.21 -8.75 0.71
CA ASP A 36 0.00 -9.23 0.04
C ASP A 36 -1.20 -9.10 0.98
N LEU A 37 -2.26 -8.42 0.51
CA LEU A 37 -3.54 -8.26 1.21
C LEU A 37 -4.69 -8.90 0.44
N SER A 38 -4.42 -9.64 -0.65
CA SER A 38 -5.44 -10.20 -1.53
C SER A 38 -6.36 -11.25 -0.87
N GLU A 39 -5.94 -11.89 0.21
CA GLU A 39 -6.73 -12.94 0.87
C GLU A 39 -8.00 -12.39 1.54
N ASN A 40 -7.97 -11.14 2.00
CA ASN A 40 -9.10 -10.52 2.67
C ASN A 40 -9.60 -9.30 1.87
N PRO A 41 -10.78 -9.39 1.23
CA PRO A 41 -11.31 -8.31 0.40
C PRO A 41 -11.66 -7.05 1.19
N VAL A 42 -11.86 -7.17 2.51
CA VAL A 42 -12.15 -6.02 3.39
C VAL A 42 -11.07 -4.94 3.28
N HIS A 43 -9.80 -5.32 3.15
CA HIS A 43 -8.70 -4.34 3.03
C HIS A 43 -8.89 -3.41 1.83
N LYS A 44 -9.33 -3.95 0.69
CA LYS A 44 -9.58 -3.15 -0.51
C LYS A 44 -10.81 -2.24 -0.36
N SER A 45 -11.88 -2.76 0.26
CA SER A 45 -13.11 -2.00 0.47
C SER A 45 -12.97 -0.89 1.52
N MET A 46 -12.12 -1.10 2.54
CA MET A 46 -11.96 -0.17 3.66
C MET A 46 -10.88 0.89 3.44
N TRP A 47 -9.92 0.68 2.54
CA TRP A 47 -8.73 1.53 2.41
C TRP A 47 -9.03 3.03 2.32
N SER A 48 -10.00 3.44 1.50
CA SER A 48 -10.34 4.86 1.37
C SER A 48 -10.86 5.46 2.68
N LEU A 49 -11.63 4.70 3.46
CA LEU A 49 -12.14 5.13 4.77
C LEU A 49 -11.02 5.21 5.80
N GLU A 50 -10.08 4.25 5.80
CA GLU A 50 -8.92 4.27 6.68
C GLU A 50 -8.03 5.50 6.42
N VAL A 51 -7.81 5.84 5.15
CA VAL A 51 -7.05 7.04 4.77
C VAL A 51 -7.77 8.32 5.18
N GLU A 52 -9.08 8.39 4.97
CA GLU A 52 -9.88 9.55 5.36
C GLU A 52 -9.88 9.76 6.87
N ASP A 53 -10.13 8.70 7.65
CA ASP A 53 -10.13 8.75 9.10
C ASP A 53 -8.76 9.17 9.65
N LEU A 54 -7.67 8.63 9.09
CA LEU A 54 -6.32 9.00 9.50
C LEU A 54 -6.01 10.49 9.28
N HIS A 55 -6.43 11.06 8.15
CA HIS A 55 -6.25 12.50 7.89
C HIS A 55 -7.09 13.39 8.81
N ARG A 56 -8.20 12.88 9.38
CA ARG A 56 -9.03 13.65 10.31
C ARG A 56 -8.43 13.74 11.70
N VAL A 57 -7.63 12.75 12.10
CA VAL A 57 -7.05 12.67 13.46
C VAL A 57 -5.62 13.19 13.54
N ILE A 58 -4.91 13.31 12.41
CA ILE A 58 -3.59 13.91 12.34
C ILE A 58 -3.73 15.43 12.13
N PRO A 59 -3.21 16.28 13.05
CA PRO A 59 -3.28 17.74 12.94
C PRO A 59 -2.56 18.32 11.72
#